data_AF-A0AAD5DLH7-F1
#
_entry.id   AF-A0AAD5DLH7-F1
#
_cell.length_a   1.000
_cell.length_b   1.000
_cell.length_c   1.000
_cell.angle_alpha   90.00
_cell.angle_beta   90.00
_cell.angle_gamma   90.00
#
_symmetry.space_group_name_H-M   'P 1'
#
loop_
_entity.id
_entity.type
_entity.pdbx_description
1 polymer ?
#
loop_
_entity_poly.entity_id
_entity_poly.type
_entity_poly.pdbx_seq_one_letter_code
_entity_poly.pdbx_strand_id
1 'polypeptide(L)'
;MGLEIDDSKLLLLSGLATTTYAMHASFAPKSLNETYMNPALPVNVPMTRWFGLALGTCGSVNLVLSTRDHDKKAVKDALKVAGAGWAASSAVMAYNANEGHQKKELAWPSAAAMAGMAALCLWRGFKEDE
;
A
#
# COMPACT_ATOMS: atom_id res chain seq x y z
N MET A 1 28.05 0.11 8.54
CA MET A 1 27.25 1.19 7.95
C MET A 1 25.91 0.60 7.56
N GLY A 2 24.94 0.63 8.50
CA GLY A 2 23.61 0.10 8.24
C GLY A 2 22.82 1.06 7.36
N LEU A 3 21.96 0.54 6.48
CA LEU A 3 20.94 1.33 5.80
C LEU A 3 20.08 2.02 6.85
N GLU A 4 20.28 3.32 7.04
CA GLU A 4 19.42 4.11 7.92
C GLU A 4 18.11 4.39 7.19
N ILE A 5 17.07 3.66 7.61
CA ILE A 5 15.72 3.81 7.08
C ILE A 5 15.10 5.05 7.72
N ASP A 6 14.96 6.10 6.92
CA ASP A 6 14.35 7.39 7.27
C ASP A 6 12.81 7.32 7.20
N ASP A 7 12.15 7.97 8.16
CA ASP A 7 10.69 7.97 8.31
C ASP A 7 10.01 8.62 7.10
N SER A 8 10.54 9.76 6.66
CA SER A 8 10.02 10.49 5.50
C SER A 8 10.15 9.67 4.22
N LYS A 9 11.29 8.99 4.01
CA LYS A 9 11.47 8.07 2.87
C LYS A 9 10.49 6.89 2.92
N LEU A 10 10.19 6.38 4.12
CA LEU A 10 9.28 5.26 4.27
C LEU A 10 7.82 5.65 3.97
N LEU A 11 7.41 6.83 4.43
CA LEU A 11 6.12 7.42 4.05
C LEU A 11 6.05 7.77 2.56
N LEU A 12 7.16 8.25 1.96
CA LEU A 12 7.24 8.51 0.53
C LEU A 12 7.02 7.22 -0.27
N LEU A 13 7.73 6.15 0.09
CA LEU A 13 7.59 4.85 -0.57
C LEU A 13 6.17 4.31 -0.44
N SER A 14 5.60 4.37 0.77
CA SER A 14 4.21 3.99 1.05
C SER A 14 3.24 4.78 0.16
N GLY A 15 3.35 6.11 0.16
CA GLY A 15 2.51 7.01 -0.63
C GLY A 15 2.64 6.79 -2.13
N LEU A 16 3.85 6.58 -2.65
CA LEU A 16 4.10 6.30 -4.07
C LEU A 16 3.50 4.96 -4.50
N ALA A 17 3.69 3.91 -3.70
CA ALA A 17 3.13 2.59 -3.99
C ALA A 17 1.59 2.63 -4.02
N THR A 18 0.97 3.26 -3.01
CA THR A 18 -0.48 3.44 -2.94
C THR A 18 -1.02 4.27 -4.10
N THR A 19 -0.37 5.41 -4.40
CA THR A 19 -0.83 6.33 -5.47
C THR A 19 -0.64 5.72 -6.85
N THR A 20 0.44 4.97 -7.08
CA THR A 20 0.66 4.29 -8.36
C THR A 20 -0.39 3.21 -8.60
N TYR A 21 -0.69 2.40 -7.58
CA TYR A 21 -1.76 1.40 -7.67
C TYR A 21 -3.13 2.06 -7.87
N ALA A 22 -3.39 3.17 -7.19
CA ALA A 22 -4.59 3.99 -7.37
C ALA A 22 -4.74 4.52 -8.80
N MET A 23 -3.65 5.00 -9.42
CA MET A 23 -3.65 5.44 -10.82
C MET A 23 -3.96 4.29 -11.77
N HIS A 24 -3.38 3.11 -11.56
CA HIS A 24 -3.68 1.92 -12.39
C HIS A 24 -5.16 1.53 -12.29
N ALA A 25 -5.72 1.51 -11.08
CA ALA A 25 -7.14 1.25 -10.85
C ALA A 25 -8.06 2.31 -11.48
N SER A 26 -7.68 3.58 -11.40
CA SER A 26 -8.49 4.71 -11.92
C SER A 26 -8.48 4.79 -13.44
N PHE A 27 -7.31 4.66 -14.06
CA PHE A 27 -7.14 4.95 -15.48
C PHE A 27 -7.15 3.70 -16.35
N ALA A 28 -6.71 2.55 -15.85
CA ALA A 28 -6.66 1.30 -16.59
C ALA A 28 -7.22 0.09 -15.80
N PRO A 29 -8.50 0.15 -15.36
CA PRO A 29 -9.11 -0.86 -14.47
C PRO A 29 -9.15 -2.27 -15.07
N LYS A 30 -9.34 -2.40 -16.39
CA LYS A 30 -9.32 -3.71 -17.06
C LYS A 30 -7.92 -4.33 -17.03
N SER A 31 -6.90 -3.54 -17.37
CA SER A 31 -5.50 -3.96 -17.30
C SER A 31 -5.08 -4.33 -15.87
N LEU A 32 -5.54 -3.56 -14.87
CA LEU A 32 -5.32 -3.91 -13.47
C LEU A 32 -5.92 -5.27 -13.14
N ASN A 33 -7.18 -5.51 -13.52
CA ASN A 33 -7.84 -6.78 -13.29
C ASN A 33 -7.14 -7.94 -14.01
N GLU A 34 -6.74 -7.76 -15.26
CA GLU A 34 -5.98 -8.76 -16.03
C GLU A 34 -4.63 -9.06 -15.39
N THR A 35 -4.01 -8.08 -14.73
CA THR A 35 -2.74 -8.27 -14.02
C THR A 35 -2.96 -9.09 -12.76
N TYR A 36 -3.87 -8.69 -11.87
CA TYR A 36 -3.94 -9.24 -10.51
C TYR A 36 -5.00 -10.33 -10.30
N MET A 37 -6.13 -10.23 -10.99
CA MET A 37 -7.30 -11.07 -10.73
C MET A 37 -7.32 -12.31 -11.63
N ASN A 38 -8.04 -13.33 -11.17
CA ASN A 38 -8.36 -14.49 -11.99
C ASN A 38 -9.24 -14.06 -13.19
N PRO A 39 -8.89 -14.44 -14.44
CA PRO A 39 -9.65 -14.05 -15.62
C PRO A 39 -11.10 -14.56 -15.64
N ALA A 40 -11.44 -15.56 -14.82
CA ALA A 40 -12.81 -16.04 -14.67
C ALA A 40 -13.74 -15.06 -13.94
N LEU A 41 -13.20 -14.05 -13.24
CA LEU A 41 -13.99 -13.09 -12.47
C LEU A 41 -14.37 -11.86 -13.32
N PRO A 42 -15.63 -11.39 -13.23
CA PRO A 42 -16.07 -10.20 -13.95
C PRO A 42 -15.43 -8.93 -13.41
N VAL A 43 -15.18 -7.96 -14.29
CA VAL A 43 -14.61 -6.65 -13.92
C VAL A 43 -15.71 -5.61 -13.78
N ASN A 44 -15.88 -5.06 -12.58
CA ASN A 44 -16.74 -3.89 -12.35
C ASN A 44 -15.95 -2.60 -12.55
N VAL A 45 -15.82 -2.17 -13.82
CA VAL A 45 -15.01 -1.00 -14.20
C VAL A 45 -15.37 0.29 -13.43
N PRO A 46 -16.64 0.72 -13.34
CA PRO A 46 -16.98 1.91 -12.56
C PRO A 46 -16.54 1.83 -11.10
N MET A 47 -16.75 0.68 -10.46
CA MET A 47 -16.35 0.46 -9.07
C MET A 47 -14.83 0.46 -8.91
N THR A 48 -14.09 -0.19 -9.81
CA THR A 48 -12.61 -0.19 -9.77
C THR A 48 -12.04 1.22 -9.91
N ARG A 49 -12.65 2.07 -10.76
CA ARG A 49 -12.22 3.47 -10.89
C ARG A 49 -12.48 4.27 -9.62
N TRP A 50 -13.66 4.10 -9.02
CA TRP A 50 -14.00 4.78 -7.78
C TRP A 50 -13.11 4.34 -6.62
N PHE A 51 -12.82 3.04 -6.53
CA PHE A 51 -11.82 2.49 -5.62
C PHE A 51 -10.44 3.11 -5.85
N GLY A 52 -10.00 3.24 -7.10
CA GLY A 52 -8.75 3.90 -7.46
C GLY A 52 -8.69 5.34 -6.95
N LEU A 53 -9.75 6.13 -7.15
CA LEU A 53 -9.82 7.49 -6.63
C LEU A 53 -9.72 7.53 -5.10
N ALA A 54 -10.52 6.71 -4.41
CA ALA A 54 -10.51 6.62 -2.95
C ALA A 54 -9.11 6.26 -2.43
N LEU A 55 -8.46 5.26 -3.03
CA LEU A 55 -7.11 4.86 -2.66
C LEU A 55 -6.07 5.97 -2.94
N GLY A 56 -6.22 6.70 -4.04
CA GLY A 56 -5.37 7.83 -4.39
C GLY A 56 -5.44 8.93 -3.33
N THR A 57 -6.63 9.22 -2.79
CA THR A 57 -6.77 10.18 -1.68
C THR A 57 -6.01 9.72 -0.43
N CYS A 58 -6.09 8.43 -0.07
CA CYS A 58 -5.31 7.88 1.05
C CYS A 58 -3.79 7.99 0.81
N GLY A 59 -3.32 7.64 -0.39
CA GLY A 59 -1.90 7.72 -0.76
C GLY A 59 -1.35 9.15 -0.73
N SER A 60 -2.17 10.13 -1.12
CA SER A 60 -1.77 11.55 -1.15
C SER A 60 -1.41 12.11 0.23
N VAL A 61 -2.08 11.64 1.30
CA VAL A 61 -1.77 12.05 2.68
C VAL A 61 -0.34 11.64 3.05
N ASN A 62 0.06 10.41 2.73
CA ASN A 62 1.42 9.92 2.98
C ASN A 62 2.47 10.71 2.17
N LEU A 63 2.17 11.07 0.92
CA LEU A 63 3.05 11.88 0.08
C LEU A 63 3.26 13.29 0.67
N VAL A 64 2.18 13.94 1.13
CA VAL A 64 2.28 15.26 1.77
C VAL A 64 3.06 15.19 3.09
N LEU A 65 2.88 14.12 3.87
CA LEU A 65 3.63 13.90 5.11
C LEU A 65 5.10 13.57 4.87
N SER A 66 5.46 13.04 3.70
CA SER A 66 6.84 12.69 3.37
C SER A 66 7.70 13.83 2.83
N THR A 67 7.09 14.94 2.40
CA THR A 67 7.76 16.00 1.61
C THR A 67 7.91 17.33 2.35
N ARG A 68 7.39 17.43 3.57
CA ARG A 68 7.36 18.66 4.36
C ARG A 68 7.91 18.40 5.76
N ASP A 69 8.40 19.45 6.39
CA ASP A 69 8.76 19.40 7.80
C ASP A 69 7.47 19.34 8.63
N HIS A 70 7.24 18.19 9.25
CA HIS A 70 6.10 17.93 10.12
C HIS A 70 6.56 17.65 11.54
N ASP A 71 5.64 17.76 12.48
CA ASP A 71 5.85 17.25 13.83
C ASP A 71 6.25 15.77 13.76
N LYS A 72 7.37 15.41 14.42
CA LYS A 72 7.86 14.03 14.49
C LYS A 72 6.77 13.08 14.98
N LYS A 73 5.95 13.50 15.94
CA LYS A 73 4.85 12.68 16.45
C LYS A 73 3.83 12.36 15.34
N ALA A 74 3.47 13.35 14.53
CA ALA A 74 2.55 13.17 13.40
C ALA A 74 3.12 12.19 12.36
N VAL A 75 4.42 12.27 12.07
CA VAL A 75 5.11 11.33 11.16
C VAL A 75 5.11 9.91 11.72
N LYS A 76 5.42 9.72 13.02
CA LYS A 76 5.38 8.42 13.69
C LYS A 76 3.97 7.81 13.69
N ASP A 77 2.95 8.60 13.98
CA ASP A 77 1.56 8.13 13.98
C ASP A 77 1.09 7.78 12.56
N ALA A 78 1.49 8.56 11.55
CA ALA A 78 1.25 8.23 10.15
C ALA A 78 1.92 6.92 9.74
N LEU A 79 3.14 6.65 10.21
CA LEU A 79 3.82 5.37 9.99
C LEU A 79 3.07 4.20 10.64
N LYS A 80 2.55 4.35 11.86
CA LYS A 80 1.72 3.31 12.50
C LYS A 80 0.47 3.01 11.69
N VAL A 81 -0.24 4.05 11.26
CA VAL A 81 -1.48 3.91 10.46
C VAL A 81 -1.17 3.29 9.09
N ALA A 82 -0.13 3.76 8.40
CA ALA A 82 0.31 3.18 7.14
C ALA A 82 0.70 1.71 7.33
N GLY A 83 1.44 1.39 8.40
CA GLY A 83 1.83 0.02 8.74
C GLY A 83 0.64 -0.90 8.96
N ALA A 84 -0.37 -0.45 9.70
CA ALA A 84 -1.63 -1.19 9.87
C ALA A 84 -2.37 -1.39 8.53
N GLY A 85 -2.42 -0.37 7.68
CA GLY A 85 -3.00 -0.46 6.34
C GLY A 85 -2.29 -1.47 5.44
N TRP A 86 -0.96 -1.49 5.45
CA TRP A 86 -0.16 -2.48 4.72
C TRP A 86 -0.36 -3.90 5.27
N ALA A 87 -0.47 -4.07 6.60
CA ALA A 87 -0.74 -5.36 7.21
C ALA A 87 -2.12 -5.91 6.79
N ALA A 88 -3.16 -5.07 6.83
CA ALA A 88 -4.48 -5.42 6.36
C ALA A 88 -4.48 -5.78 4.87
N SER A 89 -3.77 -5.00 4.05
CA SER A 89 -3.63 -5.27 2.61
C SER A 89 -2.93 -6.60 2.34
N SER A 90 -1.88 -6.92 3.09
CA SER A 90 -1.20 -8.22 3.03
C SER A 90 -2.15 -9.38 3.36
N ALA A 91 -2.94 -9.25 4.42
CA ALA A 91 -3.87 -10.28 4.84
C ALA A 91 -4.97 -10.53 3.78
N VAL A 92 -5.55 -9.46 3.24
CA VAL A 92 -6.57 -9.55 2.18
C VAL A 92 -5.98 -10.15 0.91
N MET A 93 -4.76 -9.77 0.51
CA MET A 93 -4.08 -10.34 -0.66
C MET A 93 -3.82 -11.85 -0.49
N ALA A 94 -3.33 -12.27 0.68
CA ALA A 94 -3.12 -13.67 0.98
C ALA A 94 -4.44 -14.48 0.99
N TYR A 95 -5.50 -13.90 1.55
CA TYR A 95 -6.83 -14.49 1.53
C TYR A 95 -7.34 -14.67 0.08
N ASN A 96 -7.29 -13.61 -0.73
CA ASN A 96 -7.72 -13.67 -2.13
C ASN A 96 -6.89 -14.64 -2.99
N ALA A 97 -5.60 -14.83 -2.65
CA ALA A 97 -4.76 -15.86 -3.27
C ALA A 97 -5.25 -17.27 -2.90
N ASN A 98 -5.63 -17.49 -1.64
CA ASN A 98 -6.13 -18.76 -1.13
C ASN A 98 -7.47 -19.14 -1.78
N GLU A 99 -8.40 -18.18 -1.86
CA GLU A 99 -9.73 -18.36 -2.47
C GLU A 99 -9.69 -18.41 -4.02
N GLY A 100 -8.52 -18.22 -4.63
CA GLY A 100 -8.35 -18.26 -6.09
C GLY A 100 -8.96 -17.06 -6.82
N HIS A 101 -9.28 -15.97 -6.09
CA HIS A 101 -9.74 -14.71 -6.67
C HIS A 101 -8.60 -13.96 -7.38
N GLN A 102 -7.37 -14.10 -6.87
CA GLN A 102 -6.18 -13.51 -7.46
C GLN A 102 -5.21 -14.57 -7.97
N LYS A 103 -4.42 -14.17 -8.97
CA LYS A 103 -3.34 -14.99 -9.53
C LYS A 103 -2.28 -15.25 -8.45
N LYS A 104 -2.10 -16.52 -8.07
CA LYS A 104 -1.24 -16.92 -6.95
C LYS A 104 0.21 -16.46 -7.14
N GLU A 105 0.69 -16.51 -8.38
CA GLU A 105 2.03 -16.09 -8.80
C GLU A 105 2.32 -14.61 -8.54
N LEU A 106 1.29 -13.77 -8.43
CA LEU A 106 1.43 -12.34 -8.09
C LEU A 106 0.98 -12.04 -6.67
N ALA A 107 -0.08 -12.70 -6.20
CA ALA A 107 -0.69 -12.39 -4.92
C ALA A 107 0.22 -12.74 -3.73
N TRP A 108 0.89 -13.90 -3.74
CA TRP A 108 1.79 -14.28 -2.64
C TRP A 108 3.03 -13.39 -2.53
N PRO A 109 3.77 -13.11 -3.62
CA PRO A 109 4.87 -12.14 -3.55
C PRO A 109 4.40 -10.74 -3.15
N SER A 110 3.23 -10.30 -3.64
CA SER A 110 2.66 -9.01 -3.27
C SER A 110 2.31 -8.97 -1.78
N ALA A 111 1.68 -10.02 -1.24
CA ALA A 111 1.37 -10.13 0.18
C ALA A 111 2.66 -10.07 1.03
N ALA A 112 3.71 -10.81 0.64
CA ALA A 112 4.99 -10.76 1.34
C ALA A 112 5.62 -9.36 1.32
N ALA A 113 5.58 -8.66 0.18
CA ALA A 113 6.06 -7.28 0.07
C ALA A 113 5.25 -6.32 0.97
N MET A 114 3.93 -6.46 0.99
CA MET A 114 3.04 -5.68 1.85
C MET A 114 3.31 -5.97 3.34
N ALA A 115 3.54 -7.22 3.73
CA ALA A 115 3.91 -7.58 5.10
C ALA A 115 5.27 -6.97 5.50
N GLY A 116 6.25 -6.97 4.59
CA GLY A 116 7.53 -6.31 4.82
C GLY A 116 7.38 -4.80 5.01
N MET A 117 6.59 -4.16 4.16
CA MET A 117 6.26 -2.73 4.27
C MET A 117 5.55 -2.42 5.60
N ALA A 118 4.60 -3.27 6.01
CA ALA A 118 3.92 -3.17 7.29
C ALA A 118 4.89 -3.25 8.47
N ALA A 119 5.78 -4.25 8.47
CA ALA A 119 6.77 -4.43 9.52
C ALA A 119 7.71 -3.22 9.64
N LEU A 120 8.21 -2.71 8.51
CA LEU A 120 9.07 -1.53 8.49
C LEU A 120 8.35 -0.28 9.01
N CYS A 121 7.14 -0.02 8.54
CA CYS A 121 6.33 1.13 8.98
C CYS A 121 6.01 1.05 10.47
N LEU A 122 5.56 -0.09 10.97
CA LEU A 122 5.25 -0.28 12.39
C LEU A 122 6.51 -0.15 13.23
N TRP A 123 7.61 -0.80 12.84
CA TRP A 123 8.88 -0.71 13.56
C TRP A 123 9.35 0.73 13.69
N ARG A 124 9.41 1.49 12.59
CA ARG A 124 9.81 2.89 12.61
C ARG A 124 8.82 3.79 13.34
N GLY A 125 7.52 3.52 13.22
CA GLY A 125 6.46 4.27 13.89
C GLY A 125 6.45 4.08 15.41
N PHE A 126 6.84 2.90 15.91
CA PHE A 126 6.95 2.63 17.35
C PHE A 126 8.35 2.85 17.93
N LYS A 127 9.39 2.93 17.09
CA LYS A 127 10.75 3.22 17.55
C LYS A 127 10.80 4.65 18.09
N GLU A 128 11.20 4.78 19.35
CA GLU A 128 11.54 6.06 19.97
C GLU A 128 12.84 6.59 19.32
N ASP A 129 12.86 7.89 19.01
CA ASP A 129 14.06 8.54 18.53
C ASP A 129 14.88 8.95 19.78
N GLU A 130 16.09 8.38 19.93
CA GLU A 130 17.06 8.78 20.96
C GLU A 130 17.52 10.24 20.79
#